data_AF-A0AAU9G5V9-F1
#
_entry.id   AF-A0AAU9G5V9-F1
#
_cell.length_a   1.000
_cell.length_b   1.000
_cell.length_c   1.000
_cell.angle_alpha   90.00
_cell.angle_beta   90.00
_cell.angle_gamma   90.00
#
_symmetry.space_group_name_H-M   'P 1'
#
loop_
_entity.id
_entity.type
_entity.pdbx_description
1 polymer ?
#
loop_
_entity_poly.entity_id
_entity_poly.type
_entity_poly.pdbx_seq_one_letter_code
_entity_poly.pdbx_strand_id
1 'polypeptide(L)'
;MQRISPHFQIDQTEEDRLELERQQNESAQYSFNSNIDDQINDGSNSRTETRDGSTVQGSYSYTDGFVKRTVHYIADENGYRVLKDEMQDIGDGPRFNPDGQADVEGSLIGKYSIKLDKSDEEKHYKDIRA
;
A
#
# COMPACT_ATOMS: atom_id res chain seq x y z
N MET A 1 62.45 -5.42 2.61
CA MET A 1 61.71 -6.29 1.67
C MET A 1 60.25 -6.34 2.11
N GLN A 2 59.39 -5.70 1.32
CA GLN A 2 57.94 -5.52 1.55
C GLN A 2 57.19 -6.85 1.35
N ARG A 3 56.30 -7.22 2.27
CA ARG A 3 55.25 -8.22 2.02
C ARG A 3 53.95 -7.43 1.84
N ILE A 4 53.51 -7.30 0.59
CA ILE A 4 52.26 -6.64 0.24
C ILE A 4 51.14 -7.66 0.54
N SER A 5 50.25 -7.33 1.47
CA SER A 5 49.04 -8.09 1.71
C SER A 5 48.17 -8.08 0.45
N PRO A 6 47.63 -9.21 -0.02
CA PRO A 6 46.72 -9.21 -1.16
C PRO A 6 45.44 -8.49 -0.72
N HIS A 7 45.19 -7.31 -1.27
CA HIS A 7 43.88 -6.72 -1.24
C HIS A 7 43.03 -7.51 -2.23
N PHE A 8 42.13 -8.34 -1.71
CA PHE A 8 41.24 -9.16 -2.54
C PHE A 8 40.21 -8.24 -3.18
N GLN A 9 40.53 -7.69 -4.35
CA GLN A 9 39.55 -7.01 -5.20
C GLN A 9 38.71 -8.10 -5.85
N ILE A 10 37.46 -8.21 -5.42
CA ILE A 10 36.46 -9.03 -6.11
C ILE A 10 36.12 -8.27 -7.39
N ASP A 11 36.69 -8.68 -8.50
CA ASP A 11 36.35 -8.18 -9.84
C ASP A 11 34.99 -8.79 -10.21
N GLN A 12 33.90 -8.22 -9.67
CA GLN A 12 32.55 -8.64 -10.05
C GLN A 12 32.29 -8.14 -11.46
N THR A 13 32.13 -9.06 -12.40
CA THR A 13 31.77 -8.70 -13.76
C THR A 13 30.32 -8.20 -13.80
N GLU A 14 29.96 -7.44 -14.83
CA GLU A 14 28.56 -7.02 -15.05
C GLU A 14 27.62 -8.23 -15.17
N GLU A 15 28.09 -9.34 -15.75
CA GLU A 15 27.34 -10.59 -15.86
C GLU A 15 27.03 -11.19 -14.49
N ASP A 16 28.01 -11.22 -13.58
CA ASP A 16 27.82 -11.70 -12.21
C ASP A 16 26.81 -10.83 -11.43
N ARG A 17 26.86 -9.51 -11.63
CA ARG A 17 25.91 -8.59 -10.99
C ARG A 17 24.49 -8.81 -11.49
N LEU A 18 24.31 -8.93 -12.81
CA LEU A 18 22.99 -9.18 -13.42
C LEU A 18 22.40 -10.51 -12.97
N GLU A 19 23.23 -11.55 -12.85
CA GLU A 19 22.78 -12.85 -12.36
C GLU A 19 22.37 -12.78 -10.89
N LEU A 20 23.13 -12.06 -10.05
CA LEU A 20 22.75 -11.83 -8.66
C LEU A 20 21.42 -11.05 -8.54
N GLU A 21 21.24 -10.00 -9.34
CA GLU A 21 19.99 -9.23 -9.39
C GLU A 21 18.80 -10.11 -9.80
N ARG A 22 18.99 -11.00 -10.79
CA ARG A 22 17.98 -11.97 -11.22
C ARG A 22 17.59 -12.91 -10.08
N GLN A 23 18.58 -13.51 -9.42
CA GLN A 23 18.36 -14.43 -8.30
C GLN A 23 17.66 -13.74 -7.12
N GLN A 24 18.05 -12.50 -6.81
CA GLN A 24 17.39 -11.71 -5.77
C GLN A 24 15.94 -11.40 -6.14
N ASN A 25 15.66 -11.07 -7.39
CA ASN A 25 14.31 -10.80 -7.87
C ASN A 25 13.42 -12.07 -7.84
N GLU A 26 13.93 -13.20 -8.32
CA GLU A 26 13.22 -14.49 -8.35
C GLU A 26 12.95 -15.06 -6.95
N SER A 27 13.78 -14.72 -5.98
CA SER A 27 13.60 -15.14 -4.57
C SER A 27 12.90 -14.10 -3.70
N ALA A 28 12.56 -12.93 -4.22
CA ALA A 28 11.97 -11.84 -3.46
C ALA A 28 10.57 -12.22 -2.96
N GLN A 29 10.35 -12.13 -1.66
CA GLN A 29 9.05 -12.37 -1.04
C GLN A 29 8.72 -11.27 -0.04
N TYR A 30 7.46 -10.83 -0.07
CA TYR A 30 6.91 -9.99 1.00
C TYR A 30 5.41 -10.18 1.12
N SER A 31 4.88 -9.76 2.26
CA SER A 31 3.46 -9.52 2.44
C SER A 31 3.27 -8.13 3.02
N PHE A 32 2.34 -7.39 2.43
CA PHE A 32 2.03 -6.01 2.79
C PHE A 32 0.54 -5.89 3.00
N ASN A 33 0.15 -5.14 4.04
CA ASN A 33 -1.22 -4.70 4.19
C ASN A 33 -1.27 -3.29 4.77
N SER A 34 -2.33 -2.58 4.42
CA SER A 34 -2.71 -1.31 5.02
C SER A 34 -4.22 -1.22 5.09
N ASN A 35 -4.74 -0.62 6.15
CA ASN A 35 -6.15 -0.37 6.33
C ASN A 35 -6.33 1.01 7.01
N ILE A 36 -7.26 1.78 6.46
CA ILE A 36 -7.67 3.09 6.94
C ILE A 36 -9.19 3.01 7.08
N ASP A 37 -9.70 3.15 8.30
CA ASP A 37 -11.12 3.27 8.60
C ASP A 37 -11.40 4.71 9.07
N ASP A 38 -11.95 5.54 8.19
CA ASP A 38 -12.24 6.95 8.45
C ASP A 38 -13.71 7.13 8.88
N GLN A 39 -13.91 7.19 10.20
CA GLN A 39 -15.22 7.43 10.80
C GLN A 39 -15.60 8.92 10.86
N ILE A 40 -14.81 9.82 10.26
CA ILE A 40 -15.10 11.25 10.16
C ILE A 40 -15.93 11.53 8.90
N ASN A 41 -15.65 10.86 7.79
CA ASN A 41 -16.37 11.03 6.52
C ASN A 41 -16.77 9.70 5.87
N ASP A 42 -17.09 8.67 6.67
CA ASP A 42 -17.51 7.34 6.19
C ASP A 42 -16.61 6.74 5.08
N GLY A 43 -15.32 7.07 5.14
CA GLY A 43 -14.33 6.66 4.17
C GLY A 43 -13.59 5.41 4.65
N SER A 44 -13.12 4.58 3.72
CA SER A 44 -12.12 3.57 4.07
C SER A 44 -11.24 3.25 2.88
N ASN A 45 -10.00 2.87 3.16
CA ASN A 45 -9.05 2.42 2.17
C ASN A 45 -8.29 1.23 2.73
N SER A 46 -8.34 0.09 2.05
CA SER A 46 -7.59 -1.09 2.42
C SER A 46 -6.81 -1.63 1.23
N ARG A 47 -5.66 -2.23 1.50
CA ARG A 47 -4.83 -2.93 0.52
C ARG A 47 -4.21 -4.14 1.18
N THR A 48 -4.17 -5.25 0.46
CA THR A 48 -3.39 -6.44 0.81
C THR A 48 -2.63 -6.88 -0.43
N GLU A 49 -1.36 -7.19 -0.28
CA GLU A 49 -0.49 -7.59 -1.37
C GLU A 49 0.54 -8.63 -0.90
N THR A 50 0.79 -9.61 -1.76
CA THR A 50 1.84 -10.60 -1.57
C THR A 50 2.70 -10.64 -2.83
N ARG A 51 4.01 -10.70 -2.64
CA ARG A 51 4.97 -10.98 -3.70
C ARG A 51 5.58 -12.35 -3.50
N ASP A 52 5.64 -13.10 -4.59
CA ASP A 52 6.38 -14.35 -4.71
C ASP A 52 7.20 -14.33 -6.01
N GLY A 53 8.50 -14.11 -5.87
CA GLY A 53 9.43 -13.90 -6.98
C GLY A 53 9.02 -12.73 -7.88
N SER A 54 8.81 -13.01 -9.16
CA SER A 54 8.39 -12.03 -10.17
C SER A 54 6.88 -11.76 -10.17
N THR A 55 6.09 -12.43 -9.32
CA THR A 55 4.63 -12.28 -9.28
C THR A 55 4.20 -11.50 -8.05
N VAL A 56 3.37 -10.47 -8.26
CA VAL A 56 2.69 -9.73 -7.20
C VAL A 56 1.19 -9.94 -7.38
N GLN A 57 0.51 -10.36 -6.32
CA GLN A 57 -0.95 -10.48 -6.27
C GLN A 57 -1.47 -9.66 -5.11
N GLY A 58 -2.63 -9.05 -5.30
CA GLY A 58 -3.23 -8.27 -4.24
C GLY A 58 -4.63 -7.80 -4.55
N SER A 59 -5.18 -7.08 -3.59
CA SER A 59 -6.42 -6.34 -3.77
C SER A 59 -6.34 -5.00 -3.05
N TYR A 60 -7.07 -4.04 -3.55
CA TYR A 60 -7.38 -2.81 -2.82
C TYR A 60 -8.88 -2.59 -2.79
N SER A 61 -9.36 -1.98 -1.72
CA SER A 61 -10.73 -1.55 -1.58
C SER A 61 -10.79 -0.11 -1.11
N TYR A 62 -11.73 0.66 -1.65
CA TYR A 62 -12.02 2.02 -1.22
C TYR A 62 -13.53 2.22 -1.08
N THR A 63 -13.94 3.07 -0.15
CA THR A 63 -15.29 3.61 -0.05
C THR A 63 -15.28 5.12 0.16
N ASP A 64 -16.25 5.79 -0.45
CA ASP A 64 -16.57 7.20 -0.25
C ASP A 64 -17.86 7.43 0.56
N GLY A 65 -18.48 6.36 1.07
CA GLY A 65 -19.75 6.40 1.80
C GLY A 65 -20.98 6.20 0.90
N PHE A 66 -20.85 6.36 -0.41
CA PHE A 66 -21.87 6.00 -1.39
C PHE A 66 -21.62 4.60 -1.95
N VAL A 67 -20.40 4.36 -2.41
CA VAL A 67 -20.00 3.13 -3.09
C VAL A 67 -18.76 2.53 -2.44
N LYS A 68 -18.70 1.21 -2.42
CA LYS A 68 -17.48 0.44 -2.17
C LYS A 68 -17.01 -0.18 -3.46
N ARG A 69 -15.75 0.07 -3.81
CA ARG A 69 -15.08 -0.60 -4.92
C ARG A 69 -13.96 -1.50 -4.40
N THR A 70 -13.86 -2.71 -4.92
CA THR A 70 -12.78 -3.66 -4.62
C THR A 70 -12.19 -4.17 -5.93
N VAL A 71 -10.87 -4.03 -6.09
CA VAL A 71 -10.14 -4.47 -7.27
C VAL A 71 -9.12 -5.52 -6.86
N HIS A 72 -9.14 -6.66 -7.54
CA HIS A 72 -8.16 -7.74 -7.40
C HIS A 72 -7.24 -7.72 -8.61
N TYR A 73 -5.93 -7.83 -8.38
CA TYR A 73 -4.94 -7.66 -9.43
C TYR A 73 -3.80 -8.67 -9.33
N ILE A 74 -3.12 -8.83 -10.47
CA ILE A 74 -1.85 -9.53 -10.61
C ILE A 74 -0.88 -8.66 -11.40
N ALA A 75 0.39 -8.65 -11.02
CA ALA A 75 1.48 -8.13 -11.83
C ALA A 75 2.56 -9.20 -11.94
N ASP A 76 2.90 -9.57 -13.15
CA ASP A 76 3.90 -10.58 -13.47
C ASP A 76 4.67 -10.18 -14.74
N GLU A 77 5.36 -11.14 -15.37
CA GLU A 77 6.10 -10.94 -16.63
C GLU A 77 5.23 -10.39 -17.78
N ASN A 78 3.92 -10.61 -17.73
CA ASN A 78 2.96 -10.10 -18.71
C ASN A 78 2.38 -8.72 -18.30
N GLY A 79 2.96 -8.05 -17.32
CA GLY A 79 2.54 -6.74 -16.82
C GLY A 79 1.42 -6.78 -15.78
N TYR A 80 0.88 -5.60 -15.44
CA TYR A 80 -0.22 -5.45 -14.49
C TYR A 80 -1.57 -5.74 -15.16
N ARG A 81 -2.43 -6.51 -14.48
CA ARG A 81 -3.79 -6.83 -14.94
C ARG A 81 -4.76 -6.87 -13.77
N VAL A 82 -5.96 -6.37 -14.01
CA VAL A 82 -7.11 -6.53 -13.10
C VAL A 82 -7.74 -7.89 -13.38
N LEU A 83 -7.87 -8.70 -12.33
CA LEU A 83 -8.53 -10.00 -12.38
C LEU A 83 -10.04 -9.87 -12.09
N LYS A 84 -10.40 -8.94 -11.21
CA LYS A 84 -11.78 -8.72 -10.79
C LYS A 84 -11.96 -7.28 -10.30
N ASP A 85 -13.07 -6.67 -10.68
CA ASP A 85 -13.48 -5.33 -10.26
C ASP A 85 -14.93 -5.42 -9.75
N GLU A 86 -15.12 -5.14 -8.48
CA GLU A 86 -16.40 -5.23 -7.78
C GLU A 86 -16.79 -3.85 -7.31
N MET A 87 -18.03 -3.45 -7.61
CA MET A 87 -18.61 -2.22 -7.11
C MET A 87 -19.92 -2.57 -6.40
N GLN A 88 -20.12 -1.98 -5.22
CA GLN A 88 -21.30 -2.15 -4.40
C GLN A 88 -21.79 -0.79 -3.95
N ASP A 89 -23.10 -0.52 -4.11
CA ASP A 89 -23.75 0.60 -3.44
C ASP A 89 -23.91 0.27 -1.96
N ILE A 90 -23.36 1.11 -1.08
CA ILE A 90 -23.30 0.85 0.37
C ILE A 90 -24.06 1.87 1.22
N GLY A 91 -24.57 2.95 0.63
CA GLY A 91 -25.40 3.90 1.36
C GLY A 91 -25.54 5.25 0.66
N ASP A 92 -26.07 6.20 1.44
CA ASP A 92 -26.24 7.61 1.05
C ASP A 92 -25.21 8.52 1.77
N GLY A 93 -24.08 7.95 2.20
CA GLY A 93 -22.98 8.67 2.85
C GLY A 93 -22.21 9.53 1.83
N PRO A 94 -21.14 10.26 2.18
CA PRO A 94 -20.53 10.29 3.49
C PRO A 94 -21.26 11.24 4.45
N ARG A 95 -21.38 10.84 5.72
CA ARG A 95 -21.92 11.67 6.80
C ARG A 95 -20.77 12.19 7.65
N PHE A 96 -20.63 13.51 7.69
CA PHE A 96 -19.61 14.14 8.51
C PHE A 96 -19.86 13.88 10.00
N ASN A 97 -18.85 13.36 10.69
CA ASN A 97 -18.85 13.10 12.12
C ASN A 97 -17.65 13.80 12.79
N PRO A 98 -17.85 14.97 13.43
CA PRO A 98 -16.77 15.72 14.07
C PRO A 98 -16.17 15.02 15.31
N ASP A 99 -16.85 14.01 15.84
CA ASP A 99 -16.36 13.17 16.93
C ASP A 99 -15.71 11.87 16.43
N GLY A 100 -15.69 11.66 15.10
CA GLY A 100 -15.09 10.52 14.45
C GLY A 100 -13.57 10.48 14.61
N GLN A 101 -13.01 9.31 14.35
CA GLN A 101 -11.57 9.09 14.26
C GLN A 101 -11.25 8.30 13.00
N ALA A 102 -10.07 8.54 12.44
CA ALA A 102 -9.51 7.71 11.39
C ALA A 102 -8.53 6.71 12.01
N ASP A 103 -8.88 5.44 12.00
CA ASP A 103 -7.99 4.36 12.44
C ASP A 103 -7.11 3.92 11.28
N VAL A 104 -5.80 3.99 11.48
CA VAL A 104 -4.79 3.61 10.48
C VAL A 104 -3.98 2.45 11.00
N GLU A 105 -3.87 1.40 10.20
CA GLU A 105 -3.05 0.25 10.50
C GLU A 105 -2.32 -0.24 9.25
N GLY A 106 -1.13 -0.80 9.43
CA GLY A 106 -0.41 -1.44 8.34
C GLY A 106 0.77 -2.25 8.81
N SER A 107 1.18 -3.21 7.98
CA SER A 107 2.21 -4.20 8.32
C SER A 107 3.57 -3.58 8.71
N LEU A 108 3.87 -2.38 8.23
CA LEU A 108 5.14 -1.68 8.48
C LEU A 108 5.05 -0.50 9.45
N ILE A 109 3.84 -0.03 9.76
CA ILE A 109 3.61 1.23 10.50
C ILE A 109 2.89 1.03 11.84
N GLY A 110 2.48 -0.19 12.18
CA GLY A 110 1.72 -0.47 13.38
C GLY A 110 0.29 0.05 13.27
N LYS A 111 -0.30 0.47 14.40
CA LYS A 111 -1.65 1.02 14.48
C LYS A 111 -1.65 2.35 15.22
N TYR A 112 -2.35 3.34 14.68
CA TYR A 112 -2.57 4.63 15.32
C TYR A 112 -3.92 5.22 14.87
N SER A 113 -4.37 6.26 15.56
CA SER A 113 -5.63 6.93 15.25
C SER A 113 -5.40 8.43 15.07
N ILE A 114 -6.11 9.04 14.12
CA ILE A 114 -6.13 10.47 13.86
C ILE A 114 -7.50 11.02 14.24
N LYS A 115 -7.53 12.17 14.93
CA LYS A 115 -8.76 12.89 15.26
C LYS A 115 -8.66 14.31 14.74
N LEU A 116 -9.80 14.92 14.45
CA LEU A 116 -9.86 16.34 14.13
C LEU A 116 -9.35 17.16 15.31
N ASP A 117 -8.51 18.14 15.01
CA ASP A 117 -8.24 19.22 15.94
C ASP A 117 -9.47 20.12 16.01
N LYS A 118 -9.95 20.37 17.22
CA LYS A 118 -11.14 21.20 17.50
C LYS A 118 -10.77 22.57 18.05
N SER A 119 -9.48 22.90 18.08
CA SER A 119 -8.98 24.17 18.60
C SER A 119 -9.03 25.32 17.60
N ASP A 120 -9.20 25.02 16.31
CA ASP A 120 -9.34 26.02 15.24
C ASP A 120 -10.80 26.09 14.73
N GLU A 121 -11.21 27.26 14.26
CA GLU A 121 -12.53 27.51 13.67
C GLU A 121 -12.60 27.11 12.19
N GLU A 122 -11.48 26.71 11.59
CA GLU A 122 -11.41 26.29 10.19
C GLU A 122 -12.11 24.93 9.96
N LYS A 123 -12.94 24.87 8.91
CA LYS A 123 -13.59 23.61 8.51
C LYS A 123 -12.58 22.68 7.84
N HIS A 124 -12.15 21.64 8.54
CA HIS A 124 -11.25 20.61 8.00
C HIS A 124 -11.94 19.49 7.19
N TYR A 125 -13.11 19.77 6.60
CA TYR A 125 -13.85 18.81 5.76
C TYR A 125 -14.15 19.40 4.38
N LYS A 126 -14.19 18.55 3.36
CA LYS A 126 -14.64 18.94 2.02
C LYS A 126 -16.16 19.08 2.03
N ASP A 127 -16.67 20.23 1.63
CA ASP A 127 -18.10 20.41 1.40
C ASP A 127 -18.50 19.66 0.12
N ILE A 128 -19.43 18.71 0.24
CA ILE A 128 -19.84 17.81 -0.86
C ILE A 128 -20.64 18.59 -1.93
N ARG A 129 -20.99 19.85 -1.65
CA ARG A 129 -21.77 20.74 -2.53
C ARG A 129 -20.97 21.87 -3.21
N ALA A 130 -19.65 21.87 -3.10
CA ALA A 130 -18.79 22.86 -3.74
C ALA A 130 -18.38 22.46 -5.16
#